data_AF-A0AAV2PNH7-F1
#
_entry.id   AF-A0AAV2PNH7-F1
#
_cell.length_a   1.000
_cell.length_b   1.000
_cell.length_c   1.000
_cell.angle_alpha   90.00
_cell.angle_beta   90.00
_cell.angle_gamma   90.00
#
_symmetry.space_group_name_H-M   'P 1'
#
loop_
_entity.id
_entity.type
_entity.pdbx_description
1 polymer ?
#
loop_
_entity_poly.entity_id
_entity_poly.type
_entity_poly.pdbx_seq_one_letter_code
_entity_poly.pdbx_strand_id
1 'polypeptide(L)'
;FFTEDLREHDAGVMWTGHQVNPLMIIPPGVSDWTTMGQCAAECTGMALPKGGVKVFSGFLHTHLLGRGIAVKHIRDGKELPTVLKDDHYDFNYQQNRVLKEEMTILPGDTLMVECTYNSSSRQKPTFGGVTTLDEMCMAFLTYYPRQNFSRCESRPTLKSAIGAFGAT
;
A
#
# COMPACT_ATOMS: atom_id res chain seq x y z
N PHE A 1 6.00 7.36 -25.43
CA PHE A 1 7.31 7.76 -25.99
C PHE A 1 8.37 6.79 -25.48
N PHE A 2 9.26 6.31 -26.33
CA PHE A 2 10.37 5.40 -25.96
C PHE A 2 11.67 5.84 -26.67
N THR A 3 12.81 5.32 -26.24
CA THR A 3 14.15 5.60 -26.80
C THR A 3 14.91 4.29 -27.01
N GLU A 4 15.79 4.23 -28.01
CA GLU A 4 16.68 3.08 -28.26
C GLU A 4 17.91 3.10 -27.33
N ASP A 5 18.37 4.29 -26.94
CA ASP A 5 19.46 4.44 -25.97
C ASP A 5 19.01 4.05 -24.57
N LEU A 6 19.61 2.98 -24.03
CA LEU A 6 19.28 2.48 -22.69
C LEU A 6 19.75 3.47 -21.61
N ARG A 7 18.87 3.67 -20.61
CA ARG A 7 19.24 4.36 -19.37
C ARG A 7 20.01 3.42 -18.45
N GLU A 8 20.71 3.99 -17.48
CA GLU A 8 21.55 3.23 -16.52
C GLU A 8 20.76 2.17 -15.74
N HIS A 9 19.50 2.44 -15.42
CA HIS A 9 18.65 1.53 -14.65
C HIS A 9 17.28 1.33 -15.28
N ASP A 10 16.82 0.09 -15.23
CA ASP A 10 15.42 -0.25 -15.44
C ASP A 10 14.58 0.18 -14.23
N ALA A 11 13.41 0.76 -14.50
CA ALA A 11 12.41 1.05 -13.49
C ALA A 11 11.42 -0.11 -13.34
N GLY A 12 10.99 -0.36 -12.11
CA GLY A 12 9.91 -1.28 -11.75
C GLY A 12 8.77 -0.58 -11.01
N VAL A 13 7.64 -1.26 -10.88
CA VAL A 13 6.50 -0.83 -10.05
C VAL A 13 6.23 -1.91 -9.02
N MET A 14 6.33 -1.55 -7.74
CA MET A 14 6.03 -2.40 -6.60
C MET A 14 4.65 -2.07 -6.08
N TRP A 15 3.81 -3.09 -5.95
CA TRP A 15 2.47 -2.99 -5.38
C TRP A 15 2.60 -3.32 -3.89
N THR A 16 2.19 -2.42 -3.02
CA THR A 16 2.26 -2.61 -1.57
C THR A 16 0.97 -2.20 -0.89
N GLY A 17 0.74 -2.73 0.31
CA GLY A 17 -0.46 -2.50 1.10
C GLY A 17 -1.28 -3.76 1.29
N HIS A 18 -2.60 -3.61 1.35
CA HIS A 18 -3.51 -4.72 1.55
C HIS A 18 -3.77 -5.40 0.20
N GLN A 19 -3.54 -6.70 0.13
CA GLN A 19 -3.88 -7.50 -1.05
C GLN A 19 -5.37 -7.34 -1.34
N VAL A 20 -5.75 -7.08 -2.59
CA VAL A 20 -7.17 -7.01 -3.00
C VAL A 20 -7.85 -8.35 -2.70
N ASN A 21 -8.58 -8.40 -1.60
CA ASN A 21 -9.07 -9.65 -1.03
C ASN A 21 -10.29 -9.41 -0.12
N PRO A 22 -11.33 -10.26 -0.19
CA PRO A 22 -12.55 -10.11 0.63
C PRO A 22 -12.34 -10.22 2.14
N LEU A 23 -11.17 -10.67 2.61
CA LEU A 23 -10.83 -10.68 4.04
C LEU A 23 -10.45 -9.28 4.57
N MET A 24 -10.27 -8.29 3.69
CA MET A 24 -10.30 -6.88 4.08
C MET A 24 -11.75 -6.49 4.39
N ILE A 25 -12.03 -6.02 5.59
CA ILE A 25 -13.40 -5.73 6.04
C ILE A 25 -13.43 -4.33 6.66
N ILE A 26 -14.34 -3.50 6.16
CA ILE A 26 -14.65 -2.17 6.71
C ILE A 26 -16.08 -2.23 7.27
N PRO A 27 -16.29 -1.99 8.57
CA PRO A 27 -17.61 -1.99 9.17
C PRO A 27 -18.49 -0.85 8.62
N PRO A 28 -19.82 -1.03 8.55
CA PRO A 28 -20.74 0.04 8.16
C PRO A 28 -20.90 1.08 9.27
N GLY A 29 -21.26 2.31 8.90
CA GLY A 29 -21.67 3.34 9.87
C GLY A 29 -20.55 4.01 10.65
N VAL A 30 -19.28 3.82 10.26
CA VAL A 30 -18.11 4.36 10.97
C VAL A 30 -17.52 5.52 10.18
N SER A 31 -17.30 6.66 10.84
CA SER A 31 -16.76 7.86 10.18
C SER A 31 -15.25 7.84 10.00
N ASP A 32 -14.55 7.04 10.81
CA ASP A 32 -13.10 6.92 10.81
C ASP A 32 -12.70 5.47 11.13
N TRP A 33 -12.38 4.72 10.07
CA TRP A 33 -11.90 3.34 10.16
C TRP A 33 -10.56 3.20 9.46
N THR A 34 -9.57 2.65 10.16
CA THR A 34 -8.23 2.43 9.61
C THR A 34 -8.02 0.97 9.24
N THR A 35 -7.61 0.73 8.00
CA THR A 35 -7.08 -0.56 7.55
C THR A 35 -5.62 -0.42 7.17
N MET A 36 -4.86 -1.49 7.35
CA MET A 36 -3.45 -1.52 7.03
C MET A 36 -3.10 -2.81 6.30
N GLY A 37 -2.21 -2.69 5.31
CA GLY A 37 -1.48 -3.82 4.76
C GLY A 37 0.02 -3.53 4.74
N GLN A 38 0.83 -4.59 4.68
CA GLN A 38 2.27 -4.48 4.88
C GLN A 38 3.08 -5.29 3.87
N CYS A 39 4.26 -4.76 3.56
CA CYS A 39 5.38 -5.47 2.99
C CYS A 39 6.35 -5.78 4.14
N ALA A 40 6.33 -7.01 4.65
CA ALA A 40 7.12 -7.39 5.82
C ALA A 40 8.63 -7.44 5.53
N ALA A 41 9.44 -7.28 6.57
CA ALA A 41 10.91 -7.32 6.52
C ALA A 41 11.47 -8.57 5.85
N GLU A 42 10.82 -9.72 6.02
CA GLU A 42 11.22 -10.97 5.38
C GLU A 42 11.09 -10.90 3.86
N CYS A 43 10.05 -10.21 3.36
CA CYS A 43 9.80 -10.08 1.93
C CYS A 43 10.83 -9.15 1.27
N THR A 44 11.11 -7.98 1.87
CA THR A 44 12.17 -7.09 1.39
C THR A 44 13.55 -7.74 1.53
N GLY A 45 13.78 -8.46 2.63
CA GLY A 45 15.00 -9.20 2.90
C GLY A 45 15.32 -10.27 1.85
N MET A 46 14.30 -10.95 1.33
CA MET A 46 14.45 -11.95 0.27
C MET A 46 14.54 -11.33 -1.14
N ALA A 47 13.83 -10.24 -1.39
CA ALA A 47 13.57 -9.76 -2.74
C ALA A 47 14.45 -8.59 -3.20
N LEU A 48 15.08 -7.86 -2.26
CA LEU A 48 15.90 -6.69 -2.56
C LEU A 48 17.41 -7.01 -2.58
N PRO A 49 18.20 -6.33 -3.43
CA PRO A 49 19.65 -6.45 -3.42
C PRO A 49 20.24 -5.78 -2.18
N LYS A 50 21.51 -6.06 -1.84
CA LYS A 50 22.19 -5.49 -0.67
C LYS A 50 22.16 -3.95 -0.62
N GLY A 51 22.23 -3.29 -1.78
CA GLY A 51 22.15 -1.83 -1.90
C GLY A 51 20.73 -1.26 -1.85
N GLY A 52 19.71 -2.12 -1.78
CA GLY A 52 18.32 -1.74 -1.81
C GLY A 52 17.84 -1.20 -3.15
N VAL A 53 16.70 -0.52 -3.10
CA VAL A 53 16.09 0.17 -4.24
C VAL A 53 15.71 1.59 -3.84
N LYS A 54 15.65 2.47 -4.83
CA LYS A 54 15.22 3.85 -4.69
C LYS A 54 13.85 4.04 -5.31
N VAL A 55 12.89 4.45 -4.50
CA VAL A 55 11.56 4.87 -4.93
C VAL A 55 11.62 6.35 -5.23
N PHE A 56 11.24 6.71 -6.45
CA PHE A 56 11.24 8.12 -6.91
C PHE A 56 9.83 8.63 -7.16
N SER A 57 8.83 7.75 -7.22
CA SER A 57 7.44 8.13 -7.46
C SER A 57 6.47 7.13 -6.86
N GLY A 58 5.27 7.57 -6.48
CA GLY A 58 4.23 6.69 -5.95
C GLY A 58 2.81 7.13 -6.31
N PHE A 59 1.94 6.15 -6.52
CA PHE A 59 0.51 6.32 -6.76
C PHE A 59 -0.27 5.69 -5.60
N LEU A 60 -1.13 6.48 -4.96
CA LEU A 60 -1.94 6.07 -3.81
C LEU A 60 -3.36 5.72 -4.27
N HIS A 61 -3.90 4.60 -3.80
CA HIS A 61 -5.16 4.06 -4.30
C HIS A 61 -6.05 3.49 -3.20
N THR A 62 -7.28 4.03 -3.15
CA THR A 62 -8.44 3.46 -2.44
C THR A 62 -9.68 3.62 -3.34
N HIS A 63 -10.86 3.14 -2.91
CA HIS A 63 -12.12 3.44 -3.59
C HIS A 63 -12.90 4.57 -2.86
N LEU A 64 -14.23 4.58 -2.95
CA LEU A 64 -15.09 5.71 -2.62
C LEU A 64 -15.10 6.12 -1.13
N LEU A 65 -14.80 5.19 -0.23
CA LEU A 65 -14.80 5.42 1.22
C LEU A 65 -13.49 6.06 1.69
N GLY A 66 -12.40 5.98 0.92
CA GLY A 66 -11.09 6.47 1.34
C GLY A 66 -11.05 7.97 1.59
N ARG A 67 -10.41 8.38 2.69
CA ARG A 67 -10.25 9.79 3.10
C ARG A 67 -8.80 10.16 3.41
N GLY A 68 -7.97 9.18 3.73
CA GLY A 68 -6.55 9.39 3.91
C GLY A 68 -5.79 8.11 3.58
N ILE A 69 -4.55 8.27 3.14
CA ILE A 69 -3.66 7.15 2.83
C ILE A 69 -2.19 7.56 2.99
N ALA A 70 -1.40 6.72 3.64
CA ALA A 70 0.02 6.95 3.85
C ALA A 70 0.83 5.66 3.69
N VAL A 71 2.05 5.80 3.16
CA VAL A 71 3.06 4.74 3.14
C VAL A 71 4.07 5.00 4.25
N LYS A 72 3.99 4.23 5.32
CA LYS A 72 4.94 4.23 6.43
C LYS A 72 6.13 3.34 6.09
N HIS A 73 7.31 3.76 6.51
CA HIS A 73 8.57 3.07 6.27
C HIS A 73 9.26 2.79 7.58
N ILE A 74 9.50 1.52 7.88
CA ILE A 74 10.06 1.08 9.15
C ILE A 74 11.41 0.42 8.87
N ARG A 75 12.45 0.88 9.58
CA ARG A 75 13.79 0.31 9.56
C ARG A 75 14.24 0.07 10.99
N ASP A 76 14.67 -1.16 11.29
CA ASP A 76 15.12 -1.57 12.63
C ASP A 76 14.12 -1.21 13.74
N GLY A 77 12.82 -1.41 13.47
CA GLY A 77 11.73 -1.11 14.39
C GLY A 77 11.41 0.37 14.59
N LYS A 78 12.04 1.28 13.82
CA LYS A 78 11.78 2.73 13.87
C LYS A 78 11.10 3.20 12.59
N GLU A 79 10.02 3.95 12.75
CA GLU A 79 9.37 4.64 11.63
C GLU A 79 10.26 5.80 11.16
N LEU A 80 10.58 5.79 9.87
CA LEU A 80 11.29 6.85 9.16
C LEU A 80 10.28 7.92 8.69
N PRO A 81 10.74 9.13 8.31
CA PRO A 81 9.84 10.18 7.83
C PRO A 81 8.95 9.72 6.67
N THR A 82 7.64 9.90 6.83
CA THR A 82 6.64 9.55 5.80
C THR A 82 6.71 10.52 4.63
N VAL A 83 7.23 10.03 3.50
CA VAL A 83 7.40 10.84 2.27
C VAL A 83 6.20 10.77 1.32
N LEU A 84 5.37 9.73 1.40
CA LEU A 84 4.23 9.52 0.53
C LEU A 84 2.96 9.38 1.36
N LYS A 85 2.21 10.49 1.47
CA LYS A 85 0.93 10.54 2.17
C LYS A 85 -0.05 11.49 1.53
N ASP A 86 -1.33 11.26 1.78
CA ASP A 86 -2.44 12.15 1.51
C ASP A 86 -3.42 12.12 2.68
N ASP A 87 -3.51 13.21 3.41
CA ASP A 87 -4.42 13.35 4.55
C ASP A 87 -5.85 13.76 4.09
N HIS A 88 -6.02 14.13 2.81
CA HIS A 88 -7.28 14.60 2.22
C HIS A 88 -7.54 13.89 0.88
N TYR A 89 -7.40 12.57 0.89
CA TYR A 89 -7.53 11.76 -0.30
C TYR A 89 -8.95 11.85 -0.90
N ASP A 90 -9.02 12.02 -2.22
CA ASP A 90 -10.26 11.94 -3.01
C ASP A 90 -10.09 10.89 -4.11
N PHE A 91 -10.99 9.92 -4.14
CA PHE A 91 -11.05 8.88 -5.17
C PHE A 91 -11.08 9.45 -6.60
N ASN A 92 -11.68 10.63 -6.80
CA ASN A 92 -11.77 11.26 -8.11
C ASN A 92 -10.48 12.01 -8.49
N TYR A 93 -9.54 12.17 -7.56
CA TYR A 93 -8.28 12.87 -7.75
C TYR A 93 -7.08 11.96 -7.42
N GLN A 94 -6.82 11.01 -8.31
CA GLN A 94 -5.69 10.09 -8.21
C GLN A 94 -4.61 10.48 -9.20
N GLN A 95 -3.41 10.73 -8.69
CA GLN A 95 -2.26 11.08 -9.51
C GLN A 95 -1.02 10.36 -9.04
N ASN A 96 -0.13 10.08 -9.98
CA ASN A 96 1.19 9.63 -9.64
C ASN A 96 2.01 10.82 -9.14
N ARG A 97 2.66 10.69 -7.98
CA ARG A 97 3.42 11.77 -7.34
C ARG A 97 4.89 11.47 -7.45
N VAL A 98 5.68 12.41 -7.98
CA VAL A 98 7.14 12.35 -7.91
C VAL A 98 7.55 12.79 -6.51
N LEU A 99 8.38 11.99 -5.85
CA LEU A 99 8.86 12.31 -4.51
C LEU A 99 9.91 13.43 -4.60
N LYS A 100 9.85 14.38 -3.67
CA LYS A 100 10.88 15.43 -3.57
C LYS A 100 12.25 14.85 -3.22
N GLU A 101 12.25 13.84 -2.36
CA GLU A 101 13.41 13.07 -1.95
C GLU A 101 13.11 11.59 -2.21
N GLU A 102 14.04 10.91 -2.87
CA GLU A 102 13.90 9.49 -3.13
C GLU A 102 13.96 8.68 -1.84
N MET A 103 13.06 7.74 -1.71
CA MET A 103 12.99 6.84 -0.57
C MET A 103 13.84 5.60 -0.86
N THR A 104 14.83 5.32 -0.02
CA THR A 104 15.67 4.12 -0.15
C THR A 104 15.14 3.00 0.72
N ILE A 105 14.70 1.91 0.08
CA ILE A 105 14.23 0.69 0.77
C ILE A 105 15.37 -0.34 0.74
N LEU A 106 15.80 -0.78 1.92
CA LEU A 106 16.84 -1.77 2.10
C LEU A 106 16.25 -3.16 2.43
N PRO A 107 17.00 -4.24 2.19
CA PRO A 107 16.62 -5.56 2.69
C PRO A 107 16.38 -5.53 4.21
N GLY A 108 15.24 -6.07 4.67
CA GLY A 108 14.86 -6.06 6.08
C GLY A 108 13.99 -4.87 6.51
N ASP A 109 13.79 -3.88 5.63
CA ASP A 109 12.82 -2.83 5.90
C ASP A 109 11.38 -3.34 5.79
N THR A 110 10.48 -2.73 6.55
CA THR A 110 9.02 -2.96 6.42
C THR A 110 8.35 -1.73 5.82
N LEU A 111 7.41 -1.94 4.90
CA LEU A 111 6.50 -0.90 4.43
C LEU A 111 5.10 -1.19 4.92
N MET A 112 4.36 -0.15 5.34
CA MET A 112 2.97 -0.27 5.76
C MET A 112 2.15 0.77 5.02
N VAL A 113 1.11 0.33 4.31
CA VAL A 113 0.11 1.23 3.72
C VAL A 113 -1.06 1.30 4.67
N GLU A 114 -1.29 2.49 5.21
CA GLU A 114 -2.38 2.79 6.12
C GLU A 114 -3.42 3.62 5.39
N CYS A 115 -4.68 3.18 5.41
CA CYS A 115 -5.79 3.84 4.74
C CYS A 115 -6.90 4.12 5.75
N THR A 116 -7.40 5.35 5.77
CA THR A 116 -8.55 5.76 6.58
C THR A 116 -9.79 5.87 5.70
N TYR A 117 -10.90 5.34 6.21
CA TYR A 117 -12.17 5.25 5.49
C TYR A 117 -13.30 5.89 6.27
N ASN A 118 -14.24 6.49 5.54
CA ASN A 118 -15.52 6.93 6.06
C ASN A 118 -16.64 6.09 5.44
N SER A 119 -17.17 5.15 6.23
CA SER A 119 -18.26 4.24 5.87
C SER A 119 -19.60 4.65 6.49
N SER A 120 -19.74 5.89 6.98
CA SER A 120 -20.96 6.39 7.65
C SER A 120 -22.23 6.27 6.80
N SER A 121 -22.08 6.32 5.47
CA SER A 121 -23.19 6.17 4.51
C SER A 121 -23.55 4.71 4.16
N ARG A 122 -22.76 3.73 4.60
CA ARG A 122 -22.96 2.31 4.29
C ARG A 122 -23.80 1.63 5.37
N GLN A 123 -24.75 0.80 4.94
CA GLN A 123 -25.62 0.01 5.82
C GLN A 123 -25.13 -1.45 6.01
N LYS A 124 -24.18 -1.90 5.19
CA LYS A 124 -23.59 -3.23 5.22
C LYS A 124 -22.06 -3.11 5.19
N PRO A 125 -21.33 -4.10 5.72
CA PRO A 125 -19.87 -4.13 5.61
C PRO A 125 -19.42 -3.98 4.15
N THR A 126 -18.33 -3.25 3.96
CA THR A 126 -17.64 -3.15 2.68
C THR A 126 -16.41 -4.05 2.74
N PHE A 127 -16.24 -4.87 1.70
CA PHE A 127 -15.14 -5.82 1.62
C PHE A 127 -14.07 -5.35 0.64
N GLY A 128 -12.87 -5.92 0.74
CA GLY A 128 -11.84 -5.73 -0.27
C GLY A 128 -12.21 -6.38 -1.60
N GLY A 129 -12.06 -5.65 -2.70
CA GLY A 129 -12.48 -6.14 -4.01
C GLY A 129 -12.20 -5.17 -5.15
N VAL A 130 -12.50 -5.58 -6.38
CA VAL A 130 -12.19 -4.84 -7.61
C VAL A 130 -13.31 -3.90 -8.06
N THR A 131 -14.51 -4.03 -7.51
CA THR A 131 -15.64 -3.19 -7.92
C THR A 131 -15.59 -1.85 -7.20
N THR A 132 -16.20 -0.82 -7.79
CA THR A 132 -16.27 0.53 -7.19
C THR A 132 -16.99 0.55 -5.83
N LEU A 133 -17.84 -0.45 -5.55
CA LEU A 133 -18.56 -0.54 -4.27
C LEU A 133 -17.79 -1.30 -3.20
N ASP A 134 -16.76 -2.07 -3.59
CA ASP A 134 -15.76 -2.65 -2.71
C ASP A 134 -14.70 -1.61 -2.33
N GLU A 135 -13.69 -2.00 -1.55
CA GLU A 135 -12.56 -1.12 -1.20
C GLU A 135 -11.18 -1.72 -1.52
N MET A 136 -10.19 -0.85 -1.56
CA MET A 136 -8.77 -1.19 -1.68
C MET A 136 -7.93 -0.30 -0.76
N CYS A 137 -6.77 -0.80 -0.35
CA CYS A 137 -5.74 -0.03 0.37
C CYS A 137 -4.37 -0.31 -0.24
N MET A 138 -3.97 0.46 -1.25
CA MET A 138 -2.76 0.16 -2.01
C MET A 138 -1.92 1.40 -2.30
N ALA A 139 -0.61 1.18 -2.41
CA ALA A 139 0.32 2.11 -3.01
C ALA A 139 1.13 1.40 -4.10
N PHE A 140 1.33 2.07 -5.23
CA PHE A 140 2.17 1.62 -6.32
C PHE A 140 3.44 2.47 -6.35
N LEU A 141 4.54 1.89 -5.90
CA LEU A 141 5.82 2.56 -5.79
C LEU A 141 6.64 2.31 -7.05
N THR A 142 7.00 3.37 -7.76
CA THR A 142 7.89 3.30 -8.91
C THR A 142 9.33 3.45 -8.43
N TYR A 143 10.17 2.47 -8.75
CA TYR A 143 11.51 2.34 -8.16
C TYR A 143 12.56 1.88 -9.16
N TYR A 144 13.83 2.04 -8.81
CA TYR A 144 14.98 1.47 -9.51
C TYR A 144 16.07 1.03 -8.51
N PRO A 145 16.99 0.11 -8.89
CA PRO A 145 16.92 -0.73 -10.08
C PRO A 145 15.78 -1.76 -9.96
N ARG A 146 15.16 -2.10 -11.09
CA ARG A 146 14.06 -3.08 -11.16
C ARG A 146 14.48 -4.44 -10.59
N GLN A 147 13.62 -5.04 -9.77
CA GLN A 147 13.80 -6.38 -9.22
C GLN A 147 12.78 -7.36 -9.83
N ASN A 148 13.04 -8.67 -9.66
CA ASN A 148 12.14 -9.72 -10.16
C ASN A 148 10.97 -10.02 -9.21
N PHE A 149 10.32 -8.97 -8.72
CA PHE A 149 9.05 -9.05 -7.98
C PHE A 149 8.22 -7.78 -8.22
N SER A 150 6.91 -7.94 -8.23
CA SER A 150 5.96 -6.85 -8.49
C SER A 150 5.01 -6.58 -7.34
N ARG A 151 4.88 -7.52 -6.39
CA ARG A 151 3.91 -7.45 -5.29
C ARG A 151 4.61 -7.70 -3.97
N CYS A 152 4.34 -6.84 -3.00
CA CYS A 152 4.69 -7.00 -1.61
C CYS A 152 3.51 -6.54 -0.74
N GLU A 153 2.53 -7.42 -0.61
CA GLU A 153 1.21 -7.13 -0.03
C GLU A 153 0.95 -8.08 1.13
N SER A 154 0.08 -7.71 2.07
CA SER A 154 -0.40 -8.61 3.11
C SER A 154 -1.92 -8.71 3.13
N ARG A 155 -2.42 -9.72 3.82
CA ARG A 155 -3.83 -9.88 4.15
C ARG A 155 -3.97 -10.67 5.46
N PRO A 156 -5.09 -10.53 6.16
CA PRO A 156 -5.43 -11.43 7.26
C PRO A 156 -5.47 -12.89 6.81
N THR A 157 -5.17 -13.78 7.76
CA THR A 157 -5.52 -15.20 7.60
C THR A 157 -7.02 -15.38 7.75
N LEU A 158 -7.57 -16.44 7.15
CA LEU A 158 -8.99 -16.77 7.32
C LEU A 158 -9.36 -16.95 8.80
N LYS A 159 -8.48 -17.60 9.58
CA LYS A 159 -8.66 -17.77 11.03
C LYS A 159 -8.77 -16.43 11.75
N SER A 160 -7.88 -15.48 11.45
CA SER A 160 -7.92 -14.14 12.04
C SER A 160 -9.20 -13.39 11.66
N ALA A 161 -9.63 -13.50 10.41
CA ALA A 161 -10.85 -12.85 9.92
C ALA A 161 -12.11 -13.43 10.57
N ILE A 162 -12.22 -14.75 10.67
CA ILE A 162 -13.34 -15.43 11.35
C ILE A 162 -13.36 -15.08 12.84
N GLY A 163 -12.19 -15.05 13.48
CA GLY A 163 -12.04 -14.65 14.88
C GLY A 163 -12.52 -13.22 15.16
N ALA A 164 -12.39 -12.30 14.21
CA ALA A 164 -12.91 -10.93 14.34
C ALA A 164 -14.45 -10.89 14.42
N PHE A 165 -15.14 -11.93 13.96
CA PHE A 165 -16.59 -12.09 14.08
C PHE A 165 -17.01 -12.91 15.31
N GLY A 166 -16.07 -13.23 16.21
CA GLY A 166 -16.36 -13.98 17.43
C GLY A 166 -16.56 -15.50 17.22
N ALA A 167 -16.23 -16.02 16.04
CA ALA A 167 -16.24 -17.46 15.78
C ALA A 167 -14.83 -18.04 16.02
N THR A 168 -14.72 -19.08 16.85
CA THR A 168 -13.47 -19.80 17.16
C THR A 168 -13.38 -21.12 16.43
#